data_AF-A0A7C3PDZ1-F1
#
_entry.id   AF-A0A7C3PDZ1-F1
#
_cell.length_a   1.000
_cell.length_b   1.000
_cell.length_c   1.000
_cell.angle_alpha   90.00
_cell.angle_beta   90.00
_cell.angle_gamma   90.00
#
_symmetry.space_group_name_H-M   'P 1'
#
loop_
_entity.id
_entity.type
_entity.pdbx_description
1 polymer ?
#
loop_
_entity_poly.entity_id
_entity_poly.type
_entity_poly.pdbx_seq_one_letter_code
_entity_poly.pdbx_strand_id
1 'polypeptide(L)' 'MNFNQLKAFYYAVKYGSFSAAAEALWITQPAVTKQIQQLQRSYGVRLLNRFGKKMVPTDAGEVLFDFADK' A
#
# COMPACT_ATOMS: atom_id res chain seq x y z
N MET A 1 8.72 -9.19 -4.40
CA MET A 1 8.14 -7.85 -4.61
C MET A 1 8.18 -7.49 -6.09
N ASN A 2 7.05 -7.05 -6.66
CA ASN A 2 6.99 -6.38 -7.98
C ASN A 2 6.88 -4.86 -7.79
N PHE A 3 7.44 -4.07 -8.69
CA PHE A 3 7.35 -2.61 -8.70
C PHE A 3 5.90 -2.08 -8.65
N ASN A 4 4.95 -2.71 -9.33
CA ASN A 4 3.54 -2.32 -9.27
C ASN A 4 2.93 -2.52 -7.88
N GLN A 5 3.38 -3.54 -7.15
CA GLN A 5 2.95 -3.79 -5.77
C GLN A 5 3.48 -2.71 -4.83
N LEU A 6 4.76 -2.35 -5.00
CA LEU A 6 5.40 -1.30 -4.22
C LEU A 6 4.74 0.07 -4.47
N LYS A 7 4.48 0.42 -5.74
CA LYS A 7 3.75 1.64 -6.11
C LYS A 7 2.36 1.70 -5.48
N ALA A 8 1.59 0.62 -5.59
CA ALA A 8 0.25 0.54 -5.00
C ALA A 8 0.29 0.79 -3.50
N PHE A 9 1.24 0.18 -2.79
CA PHE A 9 1.47 0.41 -1.37
C PHE A 9 1.87 1.85 -1.07
N TYR A 10 2.89 2.37 -1.74
CA TYR A 10 3.42 3.72 -1.53
C TYR A 10 2.33 4.78 -1.68
N TYR A 11 1.56 4.77 -2.78
CA TYR A 11 0.50 5.75 -2.99
C TYR A 11 -0.67 5.56 -2.02
N ALA A 12 -0.98 4.33 -1.63
CA ALA A 12 -2.00 4.08 -0.61
C ALA A 12 -1.62 4.72 0.73
N VAL A 13 -0.37 4.56 1.17
CA VAL A 13 0.14 5.20 2.40
C VAL A 13 0.20 6.72 2.24
N LYS A 14 0.82 7.20 1.15
CA LYS A 14 1.00 8.64 0.88
C LYS A 14 -0.30 9.43 0.90
N TYR A 15 -1.39 8.85 0.38
CA TYR A 15 -2.71 9.50 0.36
C TYR A 15 -3.65 9.05 1.48
N GLY A 16 -3.27 8.05 2.27
CA GLY A 16 -4.14 7.43 3.27
C GLY A 16 -5.43 6.81 2.68
N SER A 17 -5.46 6.54 1.37
CA SER A 17 -6.66 6.09 0.66
C SER A 17 -6.35 5.17 -0.53
N PHE A 18 -7.00 4.01 -0.58
CA PHE A 18 -6.90 3.11 -1.73
C PHE A 18 -7.53 3.69 -3.00
N SER A 19 -8.59 4.49 -2.86
CA SER A 19 -9.25 5.12 -4.02
C SER A 19 -8.36 6.20 -4.63
N ALA A 20 -7.77 7.07 -3.79
CA ALA A 20 -6.85 8.10 -4.26
C ALA A 20 -5.58 7.49 -4.89
N ALA A 21 -5.07 6.39 -4.32
CA ALA A 21 -3.96 5.65 -4.92
C ALA A 21 -4.33 5.05 -6.28
N ALA A 22 -5.57 4.57 -6.44
CA ALA A 22 -6.06 4.02 -7.70
C ALA A 22 -6.14 5.10 -8.79
N GLU A 23 -6.65 6.29 -8.44
CA GLU A 23 -6.67 7.46 -9.31
C GLU A 23 -5.26 7.88 -9.73
N ALA A 24 -4.33 8.00 -8.78
CA ALA A 24 -2.94 8.38 -9.08
C ALA A 24 -2.19 7.38 -9.97
N LEU A 25 -2.57 6.09 -9.87
CA LEU A 25 -1.98 5.01 -10.65
C LEU A 25 -2.75 4.68 -11.93
N TRP A 26 -3.87 5.35 -12.20
CA TRP A 26 -4.75 5.09 -13.35
C TRP A 26 -5.21 3.62 -13.42
N ILE A 27 -5.54 3.03 -12.26
CA ILE A 27 -6.06 1.66 -12.14
C ILE A 27 -7.30 1.64 -11.24
N THR A 28 -7.92 0.46 -11.08
CA THR A 28 -9.09 0.32 -10.20
C THR A 28 -8.69 0.13 -8.74
N GLN A 29 -9.53 0.57 -7.81
CA GLN A 29 -9.31 0.37 -6.37
C GLN A 29 -9.16 -1.12 -5.98
N PRO A 30 -9.92 -2.07 -6.56
CA PRO A 30 -9.69 -3.50 -6.33
C PRO A 30 -8.31 -3.96 -6.79
N ALA A 31 -7.78 -3.39 -7.88
CA ALA A 31 -6.42 -3.70 -8.33
C ALA A 31 -5.37 -3.22 -7.31
N VAL A 32 -5.47 -1.99 -6.79
CA VAL A 32 -4.62 -1.50 -5.70
C VAL A 32 -4.65 -2.44 -4.50
N THR A 33 -5.85 -2.81 -4.05
CA THR A 33 -6.04 -3.71 -2.91
C THR A 33 -5.37 -5.07 -3.16
N LYS A 34 -5.58 -5.66 -4.33
CA LYS A 34 -4.98 -6.95 -4.71
C LYS A 34 -3.45 -6.88 -4.73
N GLN A 35 -2.87 -5.80 -5.27
CA GLN A 35 -1.43 -5.60 -5.32
C GLN A 35 -0.82 -5.51 -3.91
N ILE A 36 -1.44 -4.75 -3.01
CA ILE A 36 -0.97 -4.61 -1.62
C ILE A 36 -1.11 -5.93 -0.84
N GLN A 37 -2.23 -6.65 -1.02
CA GLN A 37 -2.40 -7.96 -0.40
C GLN A 37 -1.34 -8.96 -0.88
N GLN A 38 -0.98 -8.94 -2.17
CA GLN A 38 0.11 -9.77 -2.69
C GLN A 38 1.46 -9.38 -2.08
N LEU A 39 1.72 -8.08 -1.91
CA LEU A 39 2.95 -7.59 -1.29
C LEU A 39 3.10 -8.10 0.14
N GLN A 40 2.06 -7.92 0.97
CA GLN A 40 2.02 -8.42 2.34
C GLN A 40 2.21 -9.93 2.41
N ARG A 41 1.57 -10.70 1.52
CA ARG A 41 1.77 -12.16 1.42
C ARG A 41 3.20 -12.51 1.06
N SER A 42 3.83 -11.78 0.14
CA SER A 42 5.20 -12.06 -0.29
C SER A 42 6.23 -11.82 0.81
N TYR A 43 5.96 -10.89 1.73
CA TYR A 43 6.81 -10.62 2.89
C TYR A 43 6.38 -11.37 4.15
N GLY A 44 5.22 -12.04 4.15
CA GLY A 44 4.68 -12.70 5.34
C GLY A 44 4.30 -11.76 6.48
N VAL A 45 4.19 -10.45 6.23
CA VAL A 45 3.90 -9.43 7.23
C VAL A 45 2.76 -8.50 6.79
N ARG A 46 2.04 -7.94 7.76
CA ARG A 46 1.09 -6.85 7.50
C ARG A 46 1.86 -5.54 7.36
N LEU A 47 1.56 -4.78 6.32
CA LEU A 47 2.13 -3.47 6.04
C LEU A 47 1.14 -2.35 6.36
N LEU A 48 -0.15 -2.66 6.44
CA LEU A 48 -1.22 -1.71 6.75
C LEU A 48 -2.12 -2.26 7.85
N ASN A 49 -2.51 -1.37 8.75
CA ASN A 49 -3.58 -1.53 9.71
C ASN A 49 -4.83 -0.78 9.26
N ARG A 50 -5.98 -1.27 9.70
CA ARG A 50 -7.27 -0.61 9.49
C ARG A 50 -7.87 -0.27 10.85
N PHE A 51 -7.92 1.02 11.17
CA PHE A 51 -8.56 1.55 12.37
C PHE A 51 -9.88 2.22 11.95
N GLY A 52 -10.95 1.43 11.97
CA GLY A 52 -12.25 1.85 11.46
C GLY A 52 -12.19 2.22 9.97
N LYS A 53 -12.39 3.50 9.66
CA LYS A 53 -12.30 4.04 8.28
C LYS A 53 -10.90 4.52 7.90
N LYS A 54 -9.98 4.67 8.86
CA LYS A 54 -8.62 5.15 8.61
C LYS A 54 -7.68 3.97 8.33
N MET A 55 -6.86 4.15 7.32
CA MET A 55 -5.76 3.26 6.97
C MET A 55 -4.47 3.87 7.49
N VAL A 56 -3.68 3.08 8.19
CA VAL A 56 -2.42 3.52 8.81
C VAL A 56 -1.38 2.43 8.54
N PRO A 57 -0.14 2.77 8.14
CA PRO A 57 0.93 1.77 8.04
C PRO A 57 1.22 1.09 9.38
N THR A 58 1.74 -0.14 9.32
CA THR A 58 2.39 -0.81 10.47
C THR A 58 3.83 -0.32 10.59
N ASP A 59 4.56 -0.71 11.64
CA ASP A 59 6.00 -0.43 11.74
C ASP A 59 6.77 -0.94 10.50
N ALA A 60 6.45 -2.15 10.03
CA ALA A 60 7.02 -2.69 8.78
C ALA A 60 6.57 -1.90 7.53
N GLY A 61 5.36 -1.36 7.56
CA GLY A 61 4.84 -0.47 6.52
C GLY A 61 5.58 0.86 6.48
N GLU A 62 5.84 1.49 7.62
CA GLU A 62 6.59 2.75 7.71
C GLU A 62 8.01 2.56 7.16
N VAL A 63 8.71 1.49 7.57
CA VAL A 63 10.05 1.17 7.05
C VAL A 63 10.04 0.99 5.54
N LEU A 64 9.04 0.30 4.99
CA LEU A 64 8.92 0.10 3.55
C LEU A 64 8.56 1.40 2.80
N PHE A 65 7.77 2.27 3.43
CA PHE A 65 7.40 3.57 2.87
C PHE A 65 8.62 4.48 2.78
N ASP A 66 9.40 4.59 3.86
CA ASP A 66 10.64 5.35 3.91
C ASP A 66 11.70 4.82 2.93
N PHE A 67 11.72 3.51 2.70
CA PHE A 67 12.58 2.90 1.70
C PHE A 67 12.17 3.28 0.27
N ALA A 68 10.86 3.41 0.00
CA ALA A 68 10.32 3.70 -1.33
C ALA A 68 10.28 5.20 -1.67
N ASP A 69 10.37 6.09 -0.68
CA ASP A 69 10.39 7.55 -0.87
C ASP A 69 11.79 8.11 -1.18
N LYS A 70 12.83 7.26 -1.09
CA LYS A 70 14.24 7.58 -1.42
C LYS A 70 14.57 7.18 -2.85
#